data_AF-A0A075GVK5-F1
#
_entry.id   AF-A0A075GVK5-F1
#
_cell.length_a   1.000
_cell.length_b   1.000
_cell.length_c   1.000
_cell.angle_alpha   90.00
_cell.angle_beta   90.00
_cell.angle_gamma   90.00
#
_symmetry.space_group_name_H-M   'P 1'
#
loop_
_entity.id
_entity.type
_entity.pdbx_description
1 polymer ?
#
loop_
_entity_poly.entity_id
_entity_poly.type
_entity_poly.pdbx_seq_one_letter_code
_entity_poly.pdbx_strand_id
1 'polypeptide(L)'
;MAFSDWRTQKIDDVYIFMDSLRVPVDFIIYAGDDVLRFQERGINHFTELAKYTKQKKVLAVIGNDDDGSGKLILQGKNVIDLHEEPFVFRDFRFMGLEGSTSGPGATYSEKFVKNHLKKQYEKINSEFEQLDPLLADVEPSRTIIVSHTPPYRILDYGIRFAQHGTHNIGSKSLRNFIDKNYTDLVVCGHCHSQGGHQEFQRPCHVANVSSHDDINAQGNFALIDIDRDLVTKSGAKLSGISIRWFNTPQLIDKNSIQRISGIGPKTAKLFEPVHIRTIQDLAGLKNPRKISQKTNIGLNTLKKLQLKAKSVIEKKIIQLSPLILPTENAIFLDIETDVFCERVWLIGAQLNGKFTSFYAKNWKEEKSILQDFINYLRKHPKSILVSYSGTNFDKRVIHGALERLKLNSKVFSSIPHFDLCTLLRRCFIFPNQSFALKNLGDYLEYPFKHSDLSGFWVAVEYQMHLTENRKLNPKVLPYHKDDVKALPYILSKLESDGYTIKK
;
A
#
# COMPACT_ATOMS: atom_id res chain seq x y z
N MET A 1 10.16 1.92 -15.96
CA MET A 1 8.89 1.65 -15.25
C MET A 1 8.95 0.22 -14.73
N ALA A 2 8.56 -0.05 -13.50
CA ALA A 2 8.54 -1.39 -12.91
C ALA A 2 7.18 -1.72 -12.28
N PHE A 3 6.74 -2.97 -12.40
CA PHE A 3 5.55 -3.53 -11.76
C PHE A 3 5.66 -5.05 -11.67
N SER A 4 4.87 -5.69 -10.80
CA SER A 4 4.79 -7.16 -10.70
C SER A 4 3.45 -7.61 -10.13
N ASP A 5 3.24 -8.93 -10.07
CA ASP A 5 2.06 -9.54 -9.48
C ASP A 5 0.78 -8.95 -10.08
N TRP A 6 0.78 -8.76 -11.40
CA TRP A 6 -0.34 -8.17 -12.12
C TRP A 6 -1.40 -9.24 -12.34
N ARG A 7 -2.16 -9.56 -11.29
CA ARG A 7 -3.01 -10.77 -11.23
C ARG A 7 -4.48 -10.52 -11.57
N THR A 8 -5.05 -9.46 -11.02
CA THR A 8 -6.48 -9.13 -11.21
C THR A 8 -6.69 -7.82 -11.96
N GLN A 9 -5.63 -7.03 -12.11
CA GLN A 9 -5.62 -5.75 -12.80
C GLN A 9 -5.72 -5.93 -14.31
N LYS A 10 -6.22 -4.93 -15.04
CA LYS A 10 -6.33 -5.00 -16.49
C LYS A 10 -4.98 -4.70 -17.13
N ILE A 11 -4.65 -5.40 -18.20
CA ILE A 11 -3.42 -5.16 -18.96
C ILE A 11 -3.48 -3.79 -19.65
N ASP A 12 -4.67 -3.38 -20.11
CA ASP A 12 -4.93 -2.06 -20.68
C ASP A 12 -4.51 -0.91 -19.76
N ASP A 13 -4.58 -1.09 -18.43
CA ASP A 13 -4.16 -0.07 -17.48
C ASP A 13 -2.65 0.24 -17.60
N VAL A 14 -1.84 -0.74 -18.03
CA VAL A 14 -0.40 -0.55 -18.30
C VAL A 14 -0.19 0.34 -19.53
N TYR A 15 -0.95 0.12 -20.61
CA TYR A 15 -0.90 0.95 -21.81
C TYR A 15 -1.35 2.38 -21.51
N ILE A 16 -2.47 2.53 -20.80
CA ILE A 16 -2.99 3.85 -20.38
C ILE A 16 -1.95 4.59 -19.55
N PHE A 17 -1.28 3.91 -18.63
CA PHE A 17 -0.24 4.54 -17.83
C PHE A 17 0.94 4.99 -18.70
N MET A 18 1.41 4.13 -19.61
CA MET A 18 2.47 4.46 -20.56
C MET A 18 2.13 5.68 -21.42
N ASP A 19 0.91 5.75 -21.95
CA ASP A 19 0.43 6.89 -22.75
C ASP A 19 0.30 8.18 -21.94
N SER A 20 0.10 8.07 -20.62
CA SER A 20 0.05 9.23 -19.73
C SER A 20 1.43 9.86 -19.46
N LEU A 21 2.52 9.15 -19.77
CA LEU A 21 3.87 9.65 -19.54
C LEU A 21 4.26 10.65 -20.62
N ARG A 22 4.69 11.85 -20.20
CA ARG A 22 5.22 12.88 -21.11
C ARG A 22 6.45 12.43 -21.88
N VAL A 23 7.26 11.58 -21.26
CA VAL A 23 8.51 11.06 -21.82
C VAL A 23 8.46 9.53 -21.70
N PRO A 24 8.66 8.78 -22.81
CA PRO A 24 8.74 7.34 -22.76
C PRO A 24 9.87 6.85 -21.84
N VAL A 25 9.64 5.75 -21.14
CA VAL A 25 10.68 5.12 -20.30
C VAL A 25 11.73 4.40 -21.15
N ASP A 26 12.93 4.24 -20.60
CA ASP A 26 13.98 3.44 -21.26
C ASP A 26 13.62 1.97 -21.31
N PHE A 27 13.13 1.43 -20.18
CA PHE A 27 12.75 0.04 -20.02
C PHE A 27 11.45 -0.10 -19.24
N ILE A 28 10.72 -1.17 -19.55
CA ILE A 28 9.73 -1.76 -18.66
C ILE A 28 10.37 -2.95 -17.96
N ILE A 29 10.17 -3.03 -16.64
CA ILE A 29 10.65 -4.11 -15.77
C ILE A 29 9.44 -4.86 -15.21
N TYR A 30 9.39 -6.18 -15.35
CA TYR A 30 8.36 -7.04 -14.77
C TYR A 30 8.97 -8.03 -13.76
N ALA A 31 8.63 -7.89 -12.48
CA ALA A 31 9.22 -8.71 -11.40
C ALA A 31 8.37 -9.95 -11.02
N GLY A 32 7.76 -10.58 -12.02
CA GLY A 32 7.15 -11.92 -11.89
C GLY A 32 5.68 -12.00 -11.48
N ASP A 33 5.19 -13.24 -11.52
CA ASP A 33 3.85 -13.77 -11.31
C ASP A 33 2.81 -13.39 -12.37
N ASP A 34 1.95 -14.34 -12.74
CA ASP A 34 0.84 -14.17 -13.70
C ASP A 34 1.26 -13.71 -15.11
N VAL A 35 2.47 -14.12 -15.53
CA VAL A 35 3.05 -13.81 -16.85
C VAL A 35 2.17 -14.31 -18.00
N LEU A 36 1.51 -15.46 -17.82
CA LEU A 36 0.60 -16.03 -18.84
C LEU A 36 -0.52 -15.08 -19.25
N ARG A 37 -0.98 -14.20 -18.35
CA ARG A 37 -2.04 -13.23 -18.67
C ARG A 37 -1.61 -12.27 -19.78
N PHE A 38 -0.31 -12.02 -19.93
CA PHE A 38 0.23 -11.17 -20.99
C PHE A 38 0.18 -11.83 -22.38
N GLN A 39 -0.38 -13.04 -22.50
CA GLN A 39 -0.76 -13.65 -23.76
C GLN A 39 -2.29 -13.68 -23.90
N GLU A 40 -2.85 -12.74 -24.66
CA GLU A 40 -4.30 -12.69 -24.93
C GLU A 40 -4.55 -12.69 -26.44
N ARG A 41 -5.44 -13.59 -26.92
CA ARG A 41 -5.88 -13.66 -28.33
C ARG A 41 -4.73 -13.73 -29.36
N GLY A 42 -3.66 -14.43 -29.00
CA GLY A 42 -2.47 -14.57 -29.86
C GLY A 42 -1.50 -13.39 -29.79
N ILE A 43 -1.81 -12.36 -29.01
CA ILE A 43 -0.95 -11.19 -28.80
C ILE A 43 -0.13 -11.41 -27.53
N ASN A 44 1.19 -11.27 -27.68
CA ASN A 44 2.10 -11.15 -26.55
C ASN A 44 2.21 -9.67 -26.16
N HIS A 45 1.57 -9.28 -25.07
CA HIS A 45 1.51 -7.90 -24.60
C HIS A 45 2.87 -7.37 -24.15
N PHE A 46 3.82 -8.19 -23.71
CA PHE A 46 5.18 -7.70 -23.44
C PHE A 46 5.90 -7.29 -24.73
N THR A 47 5.71 -8.05 -25.81
CA THR A 47 6.23 -7.67 -27.13
C THR A 47 5.64 -6.34 -27.62
N GLU A 48 4.35 -6.12 -27.40
CA GLU A 48 3.69 -4.86 -27.76
C GLU A 48 4.13 -3.69 -26.86
N LEU A 49 4.17 -3.90 -25.54
CA LEU A 49 4.64 -2.91 -24.57
C LEU A 49 6.09 -2.48 -24.81
N ALA A 50 6.95 -3.40 -25.25
CA ALA A 50 8.33 -3.06 -25.59
C ALA A 50 8.40 -1.90 -26.59
N LYS A 51 7.47 -1.81 -27.55
CA LYS A 51 7.44 -0.75 -28.57
C LYS A 51 7.23 0.66 -27.99
N TYR A 52 6.66 0.77 -26.78
CA TYR A 52 6.44 2.03 -26.07
C TYR A 52 7.68 2.51 -25.29
N THR A 53 8.75 1.71 -25.26
CA THR A 53 10.00 2.04 -24.57
C THR A 53 11.04 2.59 -25.54
N LYS A 54 11.93 3.48 -25.06
CA LYS A 54 13.01 4.04 -25.88
C LYS A 54 13.94 2.96 -26.42
N GLN A 55 14.25 1.95 -25.60
CA GLN A 55 15.18 0.89 -25.97
C GLN A 55 14.50 -0.27 -26.70
N LYS A 56 13.18 -0.19 -26.89
CA LYS A 56 12.36 -1.29 -27.43
C LYS A 56 12.62 -2.58 -26.66
N LYS A 57 12.54 -2.54 -25.33
CA LYS A 57 12.80 -3.69 -24.46
C LYS A 57 11.87 -3.75 -23.25
N VAL A 58 11.45 -4.97 -22.93
CA VAL A 58 10.92 -5.37 -21.62
C VAL A 58 11.94 -6.30 -20.97
N LEU A 59 12.28 -6.04 -19.71
CA LEU A 59 13.14 -6.91 -18.90
C LEU A 59 12.26 -7.60 -17.86
N ALA A 60 12.27 -8.92 -17.80
CA ALA A 60 11.31 -9.65 -16.97
C ALA A 60 11.95 -10.87 -16.30
N VAL A 61 11.36 -11.27 -15.19
CA VAL A 61 11.50 -12.61 -14.59
C VAL A 61 10.11 -13.19 -14.38
N ILE A 62 9.99 -14.51 -14.28
CA ILE A 62 8.76 -15.17 -13.83
C ILE A 62 8.72 -15.23 -12.30
N GLY A 63 7.53 -15.41 -11.73
CA GLY A 63 7.34 -15.57 -10.29
C GLY A 63 7.17 -17.01 -9.85
N ASN A 64 6.81 -17.24 -8.60
CA ASN A 64 6.63 -18.60 -8.07
C ASN A 64 5.34 -19.27 -8.53
N ASP A 65 4.33 -18.49 -8.95
CA ASP A 65 3.06 -19.03 -9.45
C ASP A 65 3.02 -19.22 -10.96
N ASP A 66 4.09 -18.79 -11.66
CA ASP A 66 4.27 -19.09 -13.07
C ASP A 66 4.85 -20.50 -13.25
N ASP A 67 4.28 -21.26 -14.20
CA ASP A 67 4.88 -22.51 -14.64
C ASP A 67 5.82 -22.29 -15.85
N GLY A 68 6.38 -23.37 -16.39
CA GLY A 68 7.26 -23.31 -17.56
C GLY A 68 6.63 -22.66 -18.80
N SER A 69 5.30 -22.53 -18.89
CA SER A 69 4.66 -21.83 -20.00
C SER A 69 4.82 -20.30 -19.90
N GLY A 70 5.01 -19.75 -18.70
CA GLY A 70 5.37 -18.34 -18.51
C GLY A 70 6.65 -17.96 -19.25
N LYS A 71 7.64 -18.87 -19.30
CA LYS A 71 8.89 -18.69 -20.07
C LYS A 71 8.65 -18.52 -21.56
N LEU A 72 7.64 -19.18 -22.14
CA LEU A 72 7.30 -19.03 -23.56
C LEU A 72 6.85 -17.59 -23.88
N ILE A 73 6.20 -16.91 -22.92
CA ILE A 73 5.82 -15.50 -23.10
C ILE A 73 7.06 -14.60 -23.10
N LEU A 74 8.08 -14.94 -22.31
CA LEU A 74 9.32 -14.17 -22.26
C LEU A 74 10.23 -14.37 -23.49
N GLN A 75 9.95 -15.37 -24.33
CA GLN A 75 10.59 -15.54 -25.65
C GLN A 75 10.05 -14.57 -26.71
N GLY A 76 9.08 -13.72 -26.35
CA GLY A 76 8.54 -12.69 -27.22
C GLY A 76 9.62 -11.75 -27.76
N LYS A 77 9.38 -11.20 -28.96
CA LYS A 77 10.31 -10.25 -29.57
C LYS A 77 10.52 -9.07 -28.62
N ASN A 78 11.78 -8.69 -28.41
CA ASN A 78 12.17 -7.58 -27.54
C ASN A 78 11.88 -7.77 -26.04
N VAL A 79 11.56 -8.98 -25.62
CA VAL A 79 11.46 -9.36 -24.21
C VAL A 79 12.76 -10.06 -23.81
N ILE A 80 13.29 -9.72 -22.64
CA ILE A 80 14.50 -10.35 -22.08
C ILE A 80 14.11 -11.03 -20.78
N ASP A 81 14.28 -12.34 -20.75
CA ASP A 81 14.23 -13.14 -19.53
C ASP A 81 15.55 -12.96 -18.77
N LEU A 82 15.54 -12.09 -17.77
CA LEU A 82 16.73 -11.77 -16.97
C LEU A 82 17.19 -12.95 -16.11
N HIS A 83 16.35 -13.95 -15.86
CA HIS A 83 16.78 -15.14 -15.13
C HIS A 83 17.75 -15.97 -15.98
N GLU A 84 17.46 -16.13 -17.27
CA GLU A 84 18.31 -16.87 -18.19
C GLU A 84 19.52 -16.05 -18.66
N GLU A 85 19.29 -14.78 -19.00
CA GLU A 85 20.26 -13.95 -19.69
C GLU A 85 20.40 -12.58 -18.99
N PRO A 86 21.53 -12.30 -18.30
CA PRO A 86 21.77 -10.98 -17.75
C PRO A 86 21.94 -9.97 -18.90
N PHE A 87 21.70 -8.69 -18.63
CA PHE A 87 21.61 -7.67 -19.69
C PHE A 87 22.45 -6.44 -19.35
N VAL A 88 23.30 -6.01 -20.27
CA VAL A 88 24.09 -4.77 -20.14
C VAL A 88 23.44 -3.66 -20.94
N PHE A 89 23.29 -2.49 -20.32
CA PHE A 89 22.94 -1.27 -21.02
C PHE A 89 23.77 -0.10 -20.50
N ARG A 90 24.69 0.38 -21.35
CA ARG A 90 25.69 1.38 -20.97
C ARG A 90 26.50 0.85 -19.78
N ASP A 91 26.60 1.61 -18.70
CA ASP A 91 27.26 1.26 -17.43
C ASP A 91 26.39 0.39 -16.50
N PHE A 92 25.11 0.17 -16.81
CA PHE A 92 24.20 -0.61 -15.99
C PHE A 92 24.24 -2.10 -16.31
N ARG A 93 24.29 -2.91 -15.26
CA ARG A 93 24.32 -4.37 -15.32
C ARG A 93 23.05 -4.94 -14.69
N PHE A 94 22.16 -5.50 -15.51
CA PHE A 94 20.89 -6.06 -15.07
C PHE A 94 21.00 -7.57 -14.87
N MET A 95 20.58 -8.03 -13.70
CA MET A 95 20.53 -9.45 -13.31
C MET A 95 19.10 -9.85 -12.95
N GLY A 96 18.77 -11.14 -13.07
CA GLY A 96 17.43 -11.67 -12.82
C GLY A 96 17.38 -12.87 -11.87
N LEU A 97 16.40 -12.86 -10.97
CA LEU A 97 16.08 -13.98 -10.09
C LEU A 97 14.58 -14.27 -10.13
N GLU A 98 14.22 -15.44 -10.64
CA GLU A 98 12.82 -15.86 -10.72
C GLU A 98 12.40 -16.69 -9.50
N GLY A 99 11.10 -16.95 -9.39
CA GLY A 99 10.52 -17.78 -8.34
C GLY A 99 10.74 -17.20 -6.94
N SER A 100 10.62 -18.06 -5.93
CA SER A 100 10.78 -17.65 -4.54
C SER A 100 11.74 -18.54 -3.77
N THR A 101 12.07 -18.16 -2.54
CA THR A 101 12.79 -19.03 -1.57
C THR A 101 11.89 -19.59 -0.49
N SER A 102 10.61 -19.21 -0.51
CA SER A 102 9.60 -19.66 0.42
C SER A 102 8.19 -19.47 -0.17
N GLY A 103 7.19 -20.12 0.43
CA GLY A 103 5.81 -20.07 -0.05
C GLY A 103 5.47 -21.21 -1.03
N PRO A 104 4.25 -21.17 -1.61
CA PRO A 104 3.81 -22.16 -2.61
C PRO A 104 4.49 -21.93 -3.97
N GLY A 105 4.39 -22.91 -4.88
CA GLY A 105 4.87 -22.77 -6.26
C GLY A 105 6.37 -23.01 -6.44
N ALA A 106 6.95 -22.44 -7.51
CA ALA A 106 8.35 -22.60 -7.90
C ALA A 106 9.31 -21.96 -6.86
N THR A 107 9.74 -22.80 -5.92
CA THR A 107 10.63 -22.41 -4.81
C THR A 107 12.04 -22.97 -5.03
N TYR A 108 13.03 -22.09 -4.95
CA TYR A 108 14.44 -22.41 -5.03
C TYR A 108 15.11 -22.48 -3.66
N SER A 109 16.06 -23.39 -3.51
CA SER A 109 16.92 -23.40 -2.32
C SER A 109 17.83 -22.16 -2.28
N GLU A 110 18.17 -21.69 -1.08
CA GLU A 110 19.15 -20.61 -0.91
C GLU A 110 20.49 -20.92 -1.59
N LYS A 111 20.93 -22.19 -1.59
CA LYS A 111 22.14 -22.63 -2.30
C LYS A 111 22.03 -22.39 -3.80
N PHE A 112 20.87 -22.69 -4.39
CA PHE A 112 20.61 -22.40 -5.80
C PHE A 112 20.68 -20.90 -6.06
N VAL A 113 19.94 -20.09 -5.30
CA VAL A 113 19.91 -18.63 -5.46
C VAL A 113 21.33 -18.04 -5.38
N LYS A 114 22.11 -18.45 -4.38
CA LYS A 114 23.51 -18.01 -4.23
C LYS A 114 24.35 -18.34 -5.47
N ASN A 115 24.27 -19.58 -5.96
CA ASN A 115 25.05 -20.02 -7.11
C ASN A 115 24.61 -19.31 -8.39
N HIS A 116 23.30 -19.11 -8.56
CA HIS A 116 22.71 -18.41 -9.69
C HIS A 116 23.17 -16.95 -9.77
N LEU A 117 23.03 -16.20 -8.68
CA LEU A 117 23.48 -14.80 -8.60
C LEU A 117 24.99 -14.70 -8.84
N LYS A 118 25.78 -15.61 -8.28
CA LYS A 118 27.23 -15.66 -8.53
C LYS A 118 27.53 -15.87 -10.02
N LYS A 119 26.90 -16.86 -10.66
CA LYS A 119 27.09 -17.17 -12.08
C LYS A 119 26.71 -15.99 -12.98
N GLN A 120 25.57 -15.36 -12.71
CA GLN A 120 25.14 -14.18 -13.47
C GLN A 120 26.11 -13.00 -13.29
N TYR A 121 26.59 -12.76 -12.06
CA TYR A 121 27.53 -11.67 -11.78
C TYR A 121 28.87 -11.88 -12.49
N GLU A 122 29.42 -13.09 -12.46
CA GLU A 122 30.65 -13.44 -13.17
C GLU A 122 30.48 -13.28 -14.69
N LYS A 123 29.36 -13.78 -15.25
CA LYS A 123 29.04 -13.65 -16.67
C LYS A 123 28.96 -12.18 -17.11
N ILE A 124 28.13 -11.37 -16.44
CA ILE A 124 27.87 -10.00 -16.87
C ILE A 124 29.10 -9.09 -16.73
N ASN A 125 29.97 -9.36 -15.75
CA ASN A 125 31.23 -8.65 -15.61
C ASN A 125 32.19 -9.00 -16.76
N SER A 126 32.30 -10.29 -17.12
CA SER A 126 33.12 -10.70 -18.25
C SER A 126 32.65 -10.10 -19.59
N GLU A 127 31.34 -9.97 -19.79
CA GLU A 127 30.76 -9.36 -20.99
C GLU A 127 30.97 -7.85 -21.03
N PHE A 128 30.86 -7.19 -19.87
CA PHE A 128 31.11 -5.75 -19.76
C PHE A 128 32.57 -5.39 -20.07
N GLU A 129 33.53 -6.15 -19.53
CA GLU A 129 34.96 -5.97 -19.81
C GLU A 129 35.29 -6.06 -21.31
N GLN A 130 34.57 -6.91 -22.05
CA GLN A 130 34.73 -7.02 -23.50
C GLN A 130 34.14 -5.84 -24.26
N LEU A 131 33.09 -5.20 -23.74
CA LEU A 131 32.42 -4.08 -24.40
C LEU A 131 33.19 -2.77 -24.29
N ASP A 132 33.84 -2.53 -23.16
CA ASP A 132 34.66 -1.34 -22.95
C ASP A 132 35.85 -1.63 -22.00
N PRO A 133 37.01 -2.03 -22.55
CA PRO A 133 38.20 -2.34 -21.75
C PRO A 133 38.71 -1.16 -20.91
N LEU A 134 38.38 0.09 -21.29
CA LEU A 134 38.76 1.30 -20.55
C LEU A 134 37.88 1.52 -19.31
N LEU A 135 36.76 0.80 -19.18
CA LEU A 135 35.87 0.82 -18.03
C LEU A 135 36.06 -0.38 -17.09
N ALA A 136 36.98 -1.30 -17.40
CA ALA A 136 37.27 -2.47 -16.57
C ALA A 136 37.70 -2.10 -15.13
N ASP A 137 38.39 -0.96 -14.97
CA ASP A 137 38.87 -0.46 -13.68
C ASP A 137 37.90 0.54 -13.00
N VAL A 138 36.73 0.82 -13.61
CA VAL A 138 35.76 1.78 -13.07
C VAL A 138 34.82 1.08 -12.08
N GLU A 139 35.29 0.94 -10.85
CA GLU A 139 34.46 0.55 -9.72
C GLU A 139 33.63 1.75 -9.20
N PRO A 140 32.39 1.55 -8.73
CA PRO A 140 31.64 0.30 -8.75
C PRO A 140 30.76 0.15 -9.99
N SER A 141 30.60 -1.11 -10.36
CA SER A 141 29.60 -1.55 -11.31
C SER A 141 28.18 -1.14 -10.91
N ARG A 142 27.42 -0.56 -11.84
CA ARG A 142 26.04 -0.14 -11.58
C ARG A 142 25.08 -1.32 -11.68
N THR A 143 25.05 -2.17 -10.65
CA THR A 143 24.27 -3.41 -10.65
C THR A 143 22.81 -3.17 -10.25
N ILE A 144 21.89 -3.66 -11.09
CA ILE A 144 20.44 -3.66 -10.88
C ILE A 144 19.95 -5.10 -10.89
N ILE A 145 19.24 -5.53 -9.85
CA ILE A 145 18.67 -6.88 -9.76
C ILE A 145 17.16 -6.79 -9.88
N VAL A 146 16.58 -7.56 -10.81
CA VAL A 146 15.14 -7.80 -10.90
C VAL A 146 14.88 -9.18 -10.31
N SER A 147 14.18 -9.23 -9.18
CA SER A 147 14.00 -10.48 -8.44
C SER A 147 12.54 -10.66 -8.07
N HIS A 148 11.90 -11.78 -8.38
CA HIS A 148 10.54 -11.97 -7.88
C HIS A 148 10.53 -12.00 -6.34
N THR A 149 11.42 -12.78 -5.71
CA THR A 149 11.58 -12.79 -4.25
C THR A 149 12.25 -11.51 -3.71
N PRO A 150 11.75 -10.91 -2.61
CA PRO A 150 12.43 -9.81 -1.94
C PRO A 150 13.71 -10.27 -1.20
N PRO A 151 14.66 -9.38 -0.89
CA PRO A 151 15.79 -9.71 -0.01
C PRO A 151 15.31 -9.98 1.43
N TYR A 152 15.92 -10.94 2.11
CA TYR A 152 15.58 -11.25 3.50
C TYR A 152 15.69 -10.03 4.43
N ARG A 153 14.64 -9.78 5.22
CA ARG A 153 14.44 -8.63 6.11
C ARG A 153 14.36 -7.26 5.42
N ILE A 154 14.08 -7.22 4.12
CA ILE A 154 13.85 -5.98 3.38
C ILE A 154 12.62 -6.15 2.51
N LEU A 155 11.50 -5.53 2.92
CA LEU A 155 10.22 -5.60 2.22
C LEU A 155 9.74 -7.05 1.95
N ASP A 156 10.01 -7.96 2.90
CA ASP A 156 9.67 -9.39 2.85
C ASP A 156 8.79 -9.94 4.00
N TYR A 157 8.08 -9.09 4.74
CA TYR A 157 7.11 -9.50 5.76
C TYR A 157 5.81 -9.99 5.13
N GLY A 158 5.75 -11.31 4.91
CA GLY A 158 4.53 -12.01 4.52
C GLY A 158 3.58 -12.21 5.71
N ILE A 159 2.32 -11.86 5.50
CA ILE A 159 1.21 -12.13 6.45
C ILE A 159 0.47 -13.42 6.07
N ARG A 160 0.31 -13.66 4.78
CA ARG A 160 -0.35 -14.87 4.25
C ARG A 160 0.55 -16.08 4.44
N PHE A 161 -0.05 -17.24 4.70
CA PHE A 161 0.64 -18.52 4.91
C PHE A 161 1.58 -18.58 6.13
N ALA A 162 1.65 -17.53 6.94
CA ALA A 162 2.35 -17.55 8.21
C ALA A 162 1.62 -18.47 9.20
N GLN A 163 2.33 -19.43 9.80
CA GLN A 163 1.73 -20.28 10.85
C GLN A 163 1.50 -19.47 12.15
N HIS A 164 2.37 -18.50 12.44
CA HIS A 164 2.26 -17.60 13.59
C HIS A 164 2.86 -16.22 13.26
N GLY A 165 2.04 -15.18 13.23
CA GLY A 165 2.47 -13.78 13.07
C GLY A 165 2.72 -13.36 11.63
N THR A 166 3.70 -12.50 11.43
CA THR A 166 4.36 -12.35 10.14
C THR A 166 5.55 -13.29 10.06
N HIS A 167 6.01 -13.57 8.84
CA HIS A 167 7.28 -14.23 8.63
C HIS A 167 8.04 -13.55 7.49
N ASN A 168 9.36 -13.62 7.55
CA ASN A 168 10.24 -13.16 6.49
C ASN A 168 10.21 -14.21 5.37
N ILE A 169 9.77 -13.82 4.19
CA ILE A 169 9.65 -14.71 3.01
C ILE A 169 10.81 -14.54 2.02
N GLY A 170 11.66 -13.52 2.24
CA GLY A 170 12.71 -13.12 1.33
C GLY A 170 13.93 -14.04 1.33
N SER A 171 14.75 -13.90 0.29
CA SER A 171 15.96 -14.70 0.12
C SER A 171 17.13 -14.15 0.95
N LYS A 172 17.71 -15.02 1.78
CA LYS A 172 18.95 -14.75 2.53
C LYS A 172 20.14 -14.65 1.59
N SER A 173 20.16 -15.41 0.50
CA SER A 173 21.24 -15.38 -0.47
C SER A 173 21.23 -14.12 -1.31
N LEU A 174 20.05 -13.64 -1.71
CA LEU A 174 19.91 -12.31 -2.32
C LEU A 174 20.36 -11.23 -1.34
N ARG A 175 19.92 -11.29 -0.07
CA ARG A 175 20.39 -10.36 0.97
C ARG A 175 21.91 -10.37 1.13
N ASN A 176 22.51 -11.55 1.23
CA ASN A 176 23.96 -11.70 1.35
C ASN A 176 24.70 -11.21 0.11
N PHE A 177 24.10 -11.30 -1.08
CA PHE A 177 24.69 -10.80 -2.32
C PHE A 177 24.74 -9.28 -2.32
N ILE A 178 23.62 -8.61 -1.99
CA ILE A 178 23.56 -7.13 -1.94
C ILE A 178 24.43 -6.54 -0.84
N ASP A 179 24.62 -7.26 0.28
CA ASP A 179 25.49 -6.80 1.37
C ASP A 179 26.99 -6.91 0.98
N LYS A 180 27.35 -7.77 0.02
CA LYS A 180 28.74 -8.05 -0.38
C LYS A 180 29.17 -7.36 -1.67
N ASN A 181 28.24 -7.12 -2.57
CA ASN A 181 28.51 -6.53 -3.88
C ASN A 181 27.78 -5.20 -3.99
N TYR A 182 28.42 -4.20 -4.58
CA TYR A 182 27.76 -2.91 -4.82
C TYR A 182 26.55 -3.12 -5.74
N THR A 183 25.37 -2.92 -5.17
CA THR A 183 24.07 -3.03 -5.86
C THR A 183 23.36 -1.71 -5.68
N ASP A 184 23.01 -1.05 -6.79
CA ASP A 184 22.29 0.22 -6.75
C ASP A 184 20.82 0.00 -6.41
N LEU A 185 20.21 -1.02 -7.02
CA LEU A 185 18.78 -1.23 -6.98
C LEU A 185 18.40 -2.72 -7.03
N VAL A 186 17.47 -3.12 -6.16
CA VAL A 186 16.67 -4.33 -6.32
C VAL A 186 15.22 -3.94 -6.59
N VAL A 187 14.66 -4.43 -7.69
CA VAL A 187 13.23 -4.35 -7.99
C VAL A 187 12.63 -5.73 -7.73
N CYS A 188 11.69 -5.83 -6.79
CA CYS A 188 11.10 -7.11 -6.40
C CYS A 188 9.58 -7.16 -6.33
N GLY A 189 9.01 -8.37 -6.24
CA GLY A 189 7.58 -8.63 -6.12
C GLY A 189 7.27 -9.51 -4.90
N HIS A 190 6.34 -10.47 -5.08
CA HIS A 190 6.02 -11.60 -4.18
C HIS A 190 5.37 -11.22 -2.84
N CYS A 191 5.95 -10.29 -2.08
CA CYS A 191 5.42 -9.87 -0.78
C CYS A 191 4.37 -8.76 -0.94
N HIS A 192 3.13 -9.15 -1.27
CA HIS A 192 2.02 -8.23 -1.59
C HIS A 192 1.70 -7.25 -0.46
N SER A 193 1.88 -7.68 0.80
CA SER A 193 1.69 -6.84 1.99
C SER A 193 2.66 -5.65 2.05
N GLN A 194 3.75 -5.70 1.28
CA GLN A 194 4.75 -4.64 1.20
C GLN A 194 4.93 -4.10 -0.23
N GLY A 195 3.99 -4.41 -1.13
CA GLY A 195 3.93 -3.84 -2.48
C GLY A 195 3.65 -2.34 -2.48
N GLY A 196 4.26 -1.62 -3.41
CA GLY A 196 4.15 -0.15 -3.49
C GLY A 196 5.10 0.60 -2.54
N HIS A 197 6.07 -0.10 -1.95
CA HIS A 197 7.00 0.46 -0.97
C HIS A 197 8.46 0.32 -1.40
N GLN A 198 9.30 1.19 -0.85
CA GLN A 198 10.74 1.18 -1.04
C GLN A 198 11.48 1.30 0.28
N GLU A 199 12.67 0.74 0.35
CA GLU A 199 13.61 0.86 1.47
C GLU A 199 15.01 1.19 0.95
N PHE A 200 15.82 1.81 1.81
CA PHE A 200 17.22 2.09 1.51
C PHE A 200 18.13 1.34 2.48
N GLN A 201 18.76 0.28 1.98
CA GLN A 201 19.80 -0.49 2.67
C GLN A 201 21.14 -0.13 2.03
N ARG A 202 21.75 0.94 2.53
CA ARG A 202 22.95 1.57 1.98
C ARG A 202 24.00 0.53 1.49
N PRO A 203 24.44 0.57 0.21
CA PRO A 203 24.11 1.56 -0.84
C PRO A 203 22.88 1.22 -1.71
N CYS A 204 22.16 0.14 -1.42
CA CYS A 204 21.10 -0.40 -2.27
C CYS A 204 19.71 0.18 -1.97
N HIS A 205 19.03 0.65 -2.99
CA HIS A 205 17.58 0.86 -2.97
C HIS A 205 16.87 -0.48 -3.20
N VAL A 206 15.79 -0.76 -2.48
CA VAL A 206 14.94 -1.92 -2.70
C VAL A 206 13.52 -1.43 -2.92
N ALA A 207 12.90 -1.81 -4.03
CA ALA A 207 11.53 -1.43 -4.37
C ALA A 207 10.69 -2.67 -4.60
N ASN A 208 9.71 -2.91 -3.73
CA ASN A 208 8.74 -3.98 -3.89
C ASN A 208 7.55 -3.45 -4.70
N VAL A 209 7.45 -3.87 -5.96
CA VAL A 209 6.49 -3.40 -6.96
C VAL A 209 5.27 -4.31 -7.12
N SER A 210 5.07 -5.24 -6.18
CA SER A 210 3.92 -6.14 -6.18
C SER A 210 2.59 -5.39 -6.12
N SER A 211 1.62 -5.88 -6.89
CA SER A 211 0.21 -5.53 -6.78
C SER A 211 -0.51 -6.61 -5.96
N HIS A 212 -1.56 -6.23 -5.23
CA HIS A 212 -2.35 -7.22 -4.50
C HIS A 212 -3.24 -8.01 -5.47
N ASP A 213 -3.62 -9.21 -5.05
CA ASP A 213 -4.43 -10.16 -5.82
C ASP A 213 -5.93 -10.16 -5.49
N ASP A 214 -6.40 -9.22 -4.66
CA ASP A 214 -7.82 -9.10 -4.37
C ASP A 214 -8.61 -8.69 -5.62
N ILE A 215 -9.89 -9.06 -5.67
CA ILE A 215 -10.77 -8.64 -6.78
C ILE A 215 -10.87 -7.11 -6.80
N ASN A 216 -10.44 -6.49 -7.90
CA ASN A 216 -10.32 -5.04 -8.09
C ASN A 216 -9.23 -4.37 -7.22
N ALA A 217 -8.24 -5.12 -6.74
CA ALA A 217 -7.04 -4.54 -6.17
C ALA A 217 -6.41 -3.53 -7.14
N GLN A 218 -5.92 -2.42 -6.60
CA GLN A 218 -5.17 -1.47 -7.41
C GLN A 218 -3.85 -2.10 -7.87
N GLY A 219 -3.49 -1.85 -9.12
CA GLY A 219 -2.14 -2.12 -9.60
C GLY A 219 -1.16 -1.03 -9.20
N ASN A 220 0.05 -1.42 -8.83
CA ASN A 220 1.16 -0.55 -8.46
C ASN A 220 2.16 -0.40 -9.61
N PHE A 221 2.65 0.82 -9.83
CA PHE A 221 3.74 1.11 -10.76
C PHE A 221 4.82 1.93 -10.05
N ALA A 222 6.08 1.61 -10.33
CA ALA A 222 7.22 2.44 -9.96
C ALA A 222 7.84 3.09 -11.22
N LEU A 223 7.92 4.42 -11.24
CA LEU A 223 8.82 5.12 -12.14
C LEU A 223 10.14 5.35 -11.41
N ILE A 224 11.19 4.76 -11.95
CA ILE A 224 12.53 4.74 -11.36
C ILE A 224 13.42 5.57 -12.28
N ASP A 225 13.84 6.73 -11.77
CA ASP A 225 14.79 7.61 -12.42
C ASP A 225 16.16 7.38 -11.77
N ILE A 226 17.19 7.12 -12.58
CA ILE A 226 18.56 6.86 -12.12
C ILE A 226 19.46 7.93 -12.73
N ASP A 227 19.89 8.89 -11.91
CA ASP A 227 20.81 9.95 -12.32
C ASP A 227 22.21 9.39 -12.56
N ARG A 228 22.84 9.88 -13.64
CA ARG A 228 24.15 9.40 -14.10
C ARG A 228 25.34 10.07 -13.39
N ASP A 229 25.15 11.24 -12.81
CA ASP A 229 26.17 12.02 -12.09
C ASP A 229 25.85 11.99 -10.58
N LEU A 230 26.76 11.64 -9.66
CA LEU A 230 27.87 12.45 -9.18
C LEU A 230 28.98 11.57 -8.57
N VAL A 231 30.18 11.60 -9.16
CA VAL A 231 31.42 11.35 -8.41
C VAL A 231 32.04 12.73 -8.17
N THR A 232 31.95 13.22 -6.93
CA THR A 232 32.73 14.41 -6.54
C THR A 232 34.19 14.00 -6.30
N LYS A 233 35.12 14.96 -6.43
CA LYS A 233 36.57 14.78 -6.18
C LYS A 233 36.92 14.21 -4.78
N SER A 234 35.95 14.03 -3.89
CA SER A 234 36.07 13.42 -2.56
C SER A 234 35.65 11.95 -2.48
N GLY A 235 35.25 11.31 -3.59
CA GLY A 235 35.04 9.85 -3.64
C GLY A 235 33.74 9.33 -3.00
N ALA A 236 32.82 10.19 -2.56
CA ALA A 236 31.51 9.76 -2.09
C ALA A 236 30.57 9.46 -3.27
N LYS A 237 30.11 8.21 -3.38
CA LYS A 237 29.14 7.75 -4.38
C LYS A 237 27.74 7.67 -3.78
N LEU A 238 26.82 8.45 -4.32
CA LEU A 238 25.38 8.23 -4.21
C LEU A 238 24.85 8.17 -5.65
N SER A 239 24.36 7.01 -6.09
CA SER A 239 23.45 6.97 -7.22
C SER A 239 22.24 7.83 -6.86
N GLY A 240 21.90 8.81 -7.70
CA GLY A 240 20.65 9.54 -7.56
C GLY A 240 19.51 8.65 -8.04
N ILE A 241 19.08 7.69 -7.22
CA ILE A 241 17.86 6.91 -7.50
C ILE A 241 16.68 7.64 -6.90
N SER A 242 15.72 7.98 -7.76
CA SER A 242 14.41 8.50 -7.37
C SER A 242 13.33 7.53 -7.81
N ILE A 243 12.45 7.13 -6.88
CA ILE A 243 11.32 6.26 -7.16
C ILE A 243 10.02 7.02 -6.91
N ARG A 244 9.20 7.13 -7.95
CA ARG A 244 7.86 7.72 -7.90
C ARG A 244 6.81 6.64 -8.08
N TRP A 245 5.89 6.55 -7.12
CA TRP A 245 4.84 5.54 -7.10
C TRP A 245 3.56 6.03 -7.75
N PHE A 246 2.96 5.16 -8.57
CA PHE A 246 1.66 5.37 -9.20
C PHE A 246 0.77 4.15 -9.00
N ASN A 247 -0.54 4.34 -9.12
CA ASN A 247 -1.49 3.23 -9.08
C ASN A 247 -2.66 3.38 -10.06
N THR A 248 -3.30 2.27 -10.38
CA THR A 248 -4.41 2.24 -11.37
C THR A 248 -5.56 3.22 -11.08
N PRO A 249 -6.02 3.46 -9.84
CA PRO A 249 -7.00 4.51 -9.56
C PRO A 249 -6.58 5.92 -10.00
N GLN A 250 -5.28 6.23 -10.02
CA GLN A 250 -4.79 7.53 -10.48
C GLN A 250 -4.95 7.72 -11.99
N LEU A 251 -5.04 6.63 -12.77
CA LEU A 251 -5.22 6.64 -14.23
C LEU A 251 -6.65 6.97 -14.66
N ILE A 252 -7.63 6.84 -13.76
CA ILE A 252 -9.02 7.16 -14.03
C ILE A 252 -9.14 8.65 -14.36
N ASP A 253 -9.76 9.00 -15.49
CA ASP A 253 -9.98 10.40 -15.87
C ASP A 253 -10.52 11.23 -14.69
N LYS A 254 -9.99 12.45 -14.49
CA LYS A 254 -10.33 13.29 -13.33
C LYS A 254 -11.80 13.68 -13.30
N ASN A 255 -12.46 13.72 -14.46
CA ASN A 255 -13.88 14.00 -14.57
C ASN A 255 -14.72 12.72 -14.56
N SER A 256 -14.14 11.51 -14.56
CA SER A 256 -14.90 10.25 -14.57
C SER A 256 -15.75 10.08 -13.31
N ILE A 257 -16.97 9.55 -13.47
CA ILE A 257 -17.82 9.16 -12.34
C ILE A 257 -17.17 8.12 -11.42
N GLN A 258 -16.18 7.36 -11.89
CA GLN A 258 -15.45 6.38 -11.07
C GLN A 258 -14.60 7.03 -9.96
N ARG A 259 -14.42 8.36 -9.99
CA ARG A 259 -13.82 9.13 -8.89
C ARG A 259 -14.79 9.35 -7.72
N ILE A 260 -16.09 9.08 -7.90
CA ILE A 260 -17.08 9.19 -6.83
C ILE A 260 -17.09 7.92 -5.99
N SER A 261 -16.89 8.08 -4.68
CA SER A 261 -16.91 6.97 -3.73
C SER A 261 -18.20 6.15 -3.87
N GLY A 262 -18.06 4.84 -4.05
CA GLY A 262 -19.18 3.91 -4.29
C GLY A 262 -19.48 3.65 -5.78
N ILE A 263 -18.77 4.28 -6.71
CA ILE A 263 -18.85 3.98 -8.15
C ILE A 263 -17.55 3.28 -8.59
N GLY A 264 -17.53 1.96 -8.48
CA GLY A 264 -16.48 1.14 -9.11
C GLY A 264 -16.76 0.88 -10.60
N PRO A 265 -15.88 0.16 -11.31
CA PRO A 265 -16.04 -0.15 -12.73
C PRO A 265 -17.39 -0.83 -13.05
N LYS A 266 -17.85 -1.75 -12.19
CA LYS A 266 -19.15 -2.43 -12.35
C LYS A 266 -20.33 -1.45 -12.27
N THR A 267 -20.31 -0.54 -11.29
CA THR A 267 -21.35 0.48 -11.13
C THR A 267 -21.31 1.50 -12.26
N ALA A 268 -20.12 1.89 -12.73
CA ALA A 268 -19.96 2.81 -13.84
C ALA A 268 -20.59 2.28 -15.14
N LYS A 269 -20.46 0.98 -15.42
CA LYS A 269 -21.12 0.34 -16.57
C LYS A 269 -22.64 0.48 -16.56
N LEU A 270 -23.28 0.48 -15.38
CA LEU A 270 -24.73 0.67 -15.26
C LEU A 270 -25.19 2.06 -15.75
N PHE A 271 -24.29 3.04 -15.83
CA PHE A 271 -24.57 4.39 -16.33
C PHE A 271 -24.35 4.55 -17.84
N GLU A 272 -23.75 3.57 -18.53
CA GLU A 272 -23.49 3.64 -19.97
C GLU A 272 -24.76 3.80 -20.83
N PRO A 273 -25.87 3.05 -20.59
CA PRO A 273 -27.10 3.15 -21.40
C PRO A 273 -27.82 4.50 -21.30
N VAL A 274 -27.45 5.31 -20.31
CA VAL A 274 -28.00 6.65 -20.05
C VAL A 274 -26.96 7.75 -20.28
N HIS A 275 -25.80 7.40 -20.84
CA HIS A 275 -24.72 8.31 -21.24
C HIS A 275 -24.20 9.23 -20.12
N ILE A 276 -24.18 8.74 -18.88
CA ILE A 276 -23.58 9.44 -17.74
C ILE A 276 -22.16 8.90 -17.56
N ARG A 277 -21.16 9.72 -17.86
CA ARG A 277 -19.75 9.30 -17.81
C ARG A 277 -18.91 10.19 -16.90
N THR A 278 -19.33 11.44 -16.72
CA THR A 278 -18.59 12.43 -15.94
C THR A 278 -19.26 12.79 -14.62
N ILE A 279 -18.47 13.34 -13.68
CA ILE A 279 -18.94 13.90 -12.42
C ILE A 279 -19.96 15.01 -12.70
N GLN A 280 -19.75 15.80 -13.76
CA GLN A 280 -20.67 16.84 -14.21
C GLN A 280 -22.02 16.25 -14.66
N ASP A 281 -22.02 15.17 -15.45
CA ASP A 281 -23.25 14.47 -15.85
C ASP A 281 -24.02 13.98 -14.62
N LEU A 282 -23.30 13.39 -13.67
CA LEU A 282 -23.87 12.82 -12.45
C LEU A 282 -24.40 13.88 -11.48
N ALA A 283 -23.73 15.04 -11.38
CA ALA A 283 -24.23 16.16 -10.60
C ALA A 283 -25.47 16.79 -11.25
N GLY A 284 -25.46 16.86 -12.59
CA GLY A 284 -26.49 17.47 -13.43
C GLY A 284 -27.70 16.58 -13.74
N LEU A 285 -27.88 15.44 -13.07
CA LEU A 285 -28.96 14.51 -13.39
C LEU A 285 -30.34 15.18 -13.42
N LYS A 286 -30.97 15.11 -14.59
CA LYS A 286 -32.36 15.48 -14.79
C LYS A 286 -33.23 14.24 -14.57
N ASN A 287 -34.23 14.36 -13.71
CA ASN A 287 -35.24 13.33 -13.42
C ASN A 287 -34.68 11.97 -12.95
N PRO A 288 -34.11 11.89 -11.72
CA PRO A 288 -33.49 10.67 -11.18
C PRO A 288 -34.36 9.41 -11.18
N ARG A 289 -35.71 9.55 -11.14
CA ARG A 289 -36.63 8.40 -11.18
C ARG A 289 -36.51 7.61 -12.49
N LYS A 290 -36.47 8.30 -13.63
CA LYS A 290 -36.35 7.67 -14.95
C LYS A 290 -35.00 6.98 -15.12
N ILE A 291 -33.94 7.58 -14.58
CA ILE A 291 -32.59 7.04 -14.64
C ILE A 291 -32.49 5.78 -13.78
N SER A 292 -33.03 5.82 -12.56
CA SER A 292 -33.10 4.65 -11.67
C SER A 292 -33.76 3.43 -12.34
N GLN A 293 -34.85 3.63 -13.07
CA GLN A 293 -35.53 2.57 -13.83
C GLN A 293 -34.67 1.99 -14.97
N LYS A 294 -33.83 2.82 -15.62
CA LYS A 294 -32.99 2.39 -16.75
C LYS A 294 -31.67 1.74 -16.32
N THR A 295 -31.12 2.13 -15.18
CA THR A 295 -29.80 1.67 -14.71
C THR A 295 -29.89 0.56 -13.66
N ASN A 296 -31.10 0.23 -13.20
CA ASN A 296 -31.34 -0.67 -12.07
C ASN A 296 -30.66 -0.23 -10.75
N ILE A 297 -30.30 1.07 -10.65
CA ILE A 297 -29.75 1.66 -9.44
C ILE A 297 -30.92 2.24 -8.64
N GLY A 298 -31.04 1.86 -7.36
CA GLY A 298 -32.09 2.37 -6.49
C GLY A 298 -32.11 3.91 -6.39
N LEU A 299 -33.31 4.51 -6.38
CA LEU A 299 -33.49 5.96 -6.44
C LEU A 299 -32.74 6.72 -5.34
N ASN A 300 -32.75 6.21 -4.10
CA ASN A 300 -32.05 6.82 -2.98
C ASN A 300 -30.53 6.77 -3.16
N THR A 301 -30.01 5.65 -3.66
CA THR A 301 -28.58 5.50 -4.02
C THR A 301 -28.22 6.52 -5.09
N LEU A 302 -29.02 6.64 -6.14
CA LEU A 302 -28.77 7.59 -7.23
C LEU A 302 -28.77 9.04 -6.74
N LYS A 303 -29.72 9.42 -5.89
CA LYS A 303 -29.75 10.76 -5.25
C LYS A 303 -28.50 11.01 -4.40
N LYS A 304 -28.05 9.99 -3.63
CA LYS A 304 -26.83 10.10 -2.83
C LYS A 304 -25.58 10.25 -3.71
N LEU A 305 -25.50 9.51 -4.82
CA LEU A 305 -24.42 9.65 -5.81
C LEU A 305 -24.43 11.04 -6.47
N GLN A 306 -25.60 11.59 -6.80
CA GLN A 306 -25.73 12.96 -7.29
C GLN A 306 -25.21 13.99 -6.28
N LEU A 307 -25.58 13.86 -5.00
CA LEU A 307 -25.08 14.75 -3.94
C LEU A 307 -23.55 14.63 -3.78
N LYS A 308 -22.99 13.42 -3.86
CA LYS A 308 -21.54 13.22 -3.88
C LYS A 308 -20.87 13.97 -5.03
N ALA A 309 -21.40 13.84 -6.25
CA ALA A 309 -20.87 14.55 -7.41
C ALA A 309 -20.93 16.07 -7.23
N LYS A 310 -22.04 16.61 -6.70
CA LYS A 310 -22.17 18.04 -6.37
C LYS A 310 -21.14 18.49 -5.33
N SER A 311 -20.97 17.72 -4.26
CA SER A 311 -19.97 18.00 -3.21
C SER A 311 -18.55 18.13 -3.78
N VAL A 312 -18.18 17.25 -4.74
CA VAL A 312 -16.89 17.32 -5.44
C VAL A 312 -16.75 18.58 -6.29
N ILE A 313 -17.75 18.87 -7.14
CA ILE A 313 -17.71 20.03 -8.05
C ILE A 313 -17.68 21.35 -7.27
N GLU A 314 -18.55 21.48 -6.27
CA GLU A 314 -18.71 22.69 -5.49
C GLU A 314 -17.63 22.84 -4.41
N LYS A 315 -16.85 21.77 -4.16
CA LYS A 315 -15.87 21.67 -3.07
C LYS A 315 -16.47 22.00 -1.69
N LYS A 316 -17.72 21.60 -1.47
CA LYS A 316 -18.46 21.85 -0.23
C LYS A 316 -18.89 20.55 0.45
N ILE A 317 -18.78 20.52 1.78
CA ILE A 317 -19.35 19.44 2.58
C ILE A 317 -20.87 19.58 2.54
N ILE A 318 -21.57 18.47 2.37
CA ILE A 318 -23.03 18.42 2.44
C ILE A 318 -23.41 17.67 3.71
N GLN A 319 -24.13 18.34 4.61
CA GLN A 319 -24.74 17.70 5.77
C GLN A 319 -26.11 17.12 5.40
N LEU A 320 -26.23 15.80 5.50
CA LEU A 320 -27.46 15.05 5.24
C LEU A 320 -28.41 15.06 6.43
N SER A 321 -27.85 15.07 7.65
CA SER A 321 -28.60 15.14 8.91
C SER A 321 -27.69 15.67 10.02
N PRO A 322 -28.26 16.18 11.14
CA PRO A 322 -27.49 16.46 12.35
C PRO A 322 -26.69 15.23 12.79
N LEU A 323 -25.45 15.44 13.26
CA LEU A 323 -24.68 14.40 13.94
C LEU A 323 -25.04 14.44 15.43
N ILE A 324 -25.48 13.31 15.98
CA ILE A 324 -25.86 13.20 17.40
C ILE A 324 -24.78 12.38 18.09
N LEU A 325 -24.05 13.00 19.03
CA LEU A 325 -22.98 12.36 19.78
C LEU A 325 -22.75 13.10 21.11
N PRO A 326 -22.96 12.47 22.27
CA PRO A 326 -22.75 13.14 23.55
C PRO A 326 -21.27 13.32 23.90
N THR A 327 -20.73 14.49 23.55
CA THR A 327 -19.28 14.75 23.66
C THR A 327 -18.82 15.19 25.06
N GLU A 328 -19.72 15.63 25.95
CA GLU A 328 -19.35 16.23 27.24
C GLU A 328 -18.47 15.33 28.13
N ASN A 329 -18.65 14.01 28.03
CA ASN A 329 -17.85 13.02 28.76
C ASN A 329 -17.30 11.94 27.80
N ALA A 330 -17.03 12.30 26.54
CA ALA A 330 -16.50 11.36 25.57
C ALA A 330 -15.01 11.06 25.82
N ILE A 331 -14.70 9.78 25.94
CA ILE A 331 -13.35 9.25 25.84
C ILE A 331 -13.12 8.90 24.38
N PHE A 332 -12.31 9.70 23.70
CA PHE A 332 -11.85 9.39 22.35
C PHE A 332 -10.71 8.38 22.44
N LEU A 333 -10.78 7.29 21.69
CA LEU A 333 -9.78 6.24 21.73
C LEU A 333 -9.41 5.71 20.35
N ASP A 334 -8.21 5.13 20.31
CA ASP A 334 -7.66 4.37 19.20
C ASP A 334 -6.73 3.28 19.77
N ILE A 335 -6.58 2.17 19.05
CA ILE A 335 -5.74 1.05 19.46
C ILE A 335 -4.77 0.63 18.35
N GLU A 336 -3.61 0.11 18.76
CA GLU A 336 -2.73 -0.64 17.87
C GLU A 336 -2.69 -2.11 18.26
N THR A 337 -2.65 -2.95 17.22
CA THR A 337 -2.75 -4.40 17.36
C THR A 337 -1.56 -5.11 16.72
N ASP A 338 -1.48 -6.43 16.92
CA ASP A 338 -0.70 -7.27 16.02
C ASP A 338 -1.30 -7.27 14.60
N VAL A 339 -0.56 -7.84 13.64
CA VAL A 339 -0.94 -7.88 12.22
C VAL A 339 -2.23 -8.65 11.93
N PHE A 340 -2.70 -9.49 12.86
CA PHE A 340 -3.96 -10.23 12.75
C PHE A 340 -5.13 -9.57 13.46
N CYS A 341 -4.89 -8.46 14.16
CA CYS A 341 -5.90 -7.75 14.93
C CYS A 341 -6.50 -8.57 16.09
N GLU A 342 -5.70 -9.44 16.73
CA GLU A 342 -6.14 -10.29 17.85
C GLU A 342 -5.64 -9.79 19.21
N ARG A 343 -4.48 -9.13 19.20
CA ARG A 343 -3.76 -8.70 20.40
C ARG A 343 -3.60 -7.21 20.41
N VAL A 344 -3.80 -6.59 21.56
CA VAL A 344 -3.69 -5.14 21.74
C VAL A 344 -2.39 -4.84 22.47
N TRP A 345 -1.56 -3.96 21.90
CA TRP A 345 -0.31 -3.55 22.55
C TRP A 345 -0.23 -2.05 22.81
N LEU A 346 -1.14 -1.26 22.25
CA LEU A 346 -1.25 0.16 22.55
C LEU A 346 -2.72 0.57 22.59
N ILE A 347 -3.10 1.31 23.63
CA ILE A 347 -4.41 1.95 23.75
C ILE A 347 -4.16 3.42 24.08
N GLY A 348 -4.80 4.31 23.32
CA GLY A 348 -4.76 5.75 23.55
C GLY A 348 -6.14 6.20 23.94
N ALA A 349 -6.23 7.02 24.97
CA ALA A 349 -7.50 7.56 25.46
C ALA A 349 -7.36 9.05 25.74
N GLN A 350 -8.26 9.85 25.19
CA GLN A 350 -8.35 11.27 25.46
C GLN A 350 -9.70 11.63 26.09
N LEU A 351 -9.64 12.25 27.27
CA LEU A 351 -10.80 12.81 27.97
C LEU A 351 -10.47 14.25 28.39
N ASN A 352 -11.37 15.20 28.10
CA ASN A 352 -11.22 16.61 28.45
C ASN A 352 -9.84 17.21 28.06
N GLY A 353 -9.37 16.87 26.86
CA GLY A 353 -8.07 17.31 26.33
C GLY A 353 -6.84 16.59 26.91
N LYS A 354 -7.00 15.77 27.94
CA LYS A 354 -5.92 14.99 28.56
C LYS A 354 -5.77 13.63 27.88
N PHE A 355 -4.64 13.42 27.22
CA PHE A 355 -4.26 12.15 26.61
C PHE A 355 -3.60 11.21 27.64
N THR A 356 -4.02 9.95 27.64
CA THR A 356 -3.47 8.85 28.44
C THR A 356 -3.13 7.69 27.51
N SER A 357 -1.96 7.07 27.70
CA SER A 357 -1.48 5.97 26.88
C SER A 357 -1.27 4.73 27.74
N PHE A 358 -1.69 3.57 27.24
CA PHE A 358 -1.44 2.26 27.83
C PHE A 358 -0.63 1.45 26.83
N TYR A 359 0.66 1.29 27.08
CA TYR A 359 1.63 0.72 26.14
C TYR A 359 2.24 -0.55 26.73
N ALA A 360 2.16 -1.65 25.99
CA ALA A 360 2.81 -2.91 26.30
C ALA A 360 4.15 -2.96 25.56
N LYS A 361 5.25 -3.14 26.28
CA LYS A 361 6.60 -3.30 25.67
C LYS A 361 6.77 -4.66 25.02
N ASN A 362 5.95 -5.63 25.40
CA ASN A 362 5.96 -6.98 24.90
C ASN A 362 4.62 -7.66 25.21
N TRP A 363 4.46 -8.84 24.63
CA TRP A 363 3.24 -9.63 24.75
C TRP A 363 2.89 -10.14 26.16
N LYS A 364 3.79 -10.08 27.14
CA LYS A 364 3.47 -10.40 28.54
C LYS A 364 2.71 -9.26 29.23
N GLU A 365 2.87 -8.03 28.74
CA GLU A 365 2.29 -6.82 29.32
C GLU A 365 0.88 -6.50 28.79
N GLU A 366 0.43 -7.15 27.72
CA GLU A 366 -0.92 -6.96 27.13
C GLU A 366 -2.03 -7.02 28.21
N LYS A 367 -1.99 -8.03 29.08
CA LYS A 367 -2.98 -8.17 30.15
C LYS A 367 -2.95 -7.00 31.14
N SER A 368 -1.76 -6.47 31.44
CA SER A 368 -1.60 -5.34 32.35
C SER A 368 -2.21 -4.07 31.76
N ILE A 369 -1.91 -3.77 30.50
CA ILE A 369 -2.42 -2.54 29.86
C ILE A 369 -3.94 -2.55 29.70
N LEU A 370 -4.53 -3.72 29.40
CA LEU A 370 -5.98 -3.86 29.34
C LEU A 370 -6.60 -3.71 30.73
N GLN A 371 -5.96 -4.24 31.77
CA GLN A 371 -6.44 -4.07 33.15
C GLN A 371 -6.36 -2.61 33.61
N ASP A 372 -5.29 -1.90 33.26
CA ASP A 372 -5.11 -0.48 33.54
C ASP A 372 -6.14 0.37 32.78
N PHE A 373 -6.42 0.03 31.53
CA PHE A 373 -7.48 0.67 30.75
C PHE A 373 -8.87 0.45 31.39
N ILE A 374 -9.22 -0.77 31.82
CA ILE A 374 -10.47 -1.02 32.55
C ILE A 374 -10.54 -0.21 33.85
N ASN A 375 -9.43 -0.11 34.58
CA ASN A 375 -9.36 0.70 35.81
C ASN A 375 -9.53 2.20 35.52
N TYR A 376 -9.01 2.67 34.39
CA TYR A 376 -9.25 4.03 33.90
C TYR A 376 -10.74 4.25 33.60
N LEU A 377 -11.41 3.33 32.90
CA LEU A 377 -12.84 3.44 32.62
C LEU A 377 -13.70 3.44 33.90
N ARG A 378 -13.34 2.64 34.91
CA ARG A 378 -14.03 2.64 36.23
C ARG A 378 -14.00 4.00 36.93
N LYS A 379 -12.94 4.79 36.73
CA LYS A 379 -12.83 6.15 37.30
C LYS A 379 -13.72 7.17 36.57
N HIS A 380 -14.30 6.78 35.44
CA HIS A 380 -15.12 7.63 34.57
C HIS A 380 -16.47 6.97 34.22
N PRO A 381 -17.32 6.62 35.20
CA PRO A 381 -18.51 5.79 34.97
C PRO A 381 -19.63 6.47 34.14
N LYS A 382 -19.57 7.79 33.95
CA LYS A 382 -20.51 8.56 33.11
C LYS A 382 -19.98 8.82 31.70
N SER A 383 -18.82 8.26 31.36
CA SER A 383 -18.22 8.47 30.05
C SER A 383 -18.93 7.67 28.95
N ILE A 384 -18.74 8.11 27.71
CA ILE A 384 -18.97 7.29 26.52
C ILE A 384 -17.63 7.01 25.84
N LEU A 385 -17.57 5.99 25.00
CA LEU A 385 -16.41 5.70 24.17
C LEU A 385 -16.65 6.13 22.73
N VAL A 386 -15.65 6.75 22.12
CA VAL A 386 -15.68 7.15 20.71
C VAL A 386 -14.40 6.68 20.03
N SER A 387 -14.52 5.83 19.02
CA SER A 387 -13.38 5.40 18.19
C SER A 387 -13.63 5.65 16.70
N TYR A 388 -12.63 5.41 15.85
CA TYR A 388 -12.72 5.72 14.42
C TYR A 388 -12.25 4.54 13.56
N SER A 389 -13.17 3.70 13.11
CA SER A 389 -12.81 2.59 12.20
C SER A 389 -13.78 2.39 11.04
N GLY A 390 -15.03 2.83 11.19
CA GLY A 390 -16.09 2.60 10.22
C GLY A 390 -16.64 1.17 10.24
N THR A 391 -16.15 0.33 11.17
CA THR A 391 -16.61 -1.05 11.34
C THR A 391 -16.88 -1.41 12.81
N ASN A 392 -16.59 -0.55 13.80
CA ASN A 392 -16.43 -0.89 15.22
C ASN A 392 -15.23 -1.82 15.53
N PHE A 393 -14.13 -1.66 14.79
CA PHE A 393 -12.90 -2.44 14.97
C PHE A 393 -12.41 -2.43 16.42
N ASP A 394 -12.15 -1.24 16.98
CA ASP A 394 -11.57 -1.07 18.31
C ASP A 394 -12.42 -1.77 19.38
N LYS A 395 -13.74 -1.59 19.28
CA LYS A 395 -14.72 -2.22 20.17
C LYS A 395 -14.57 -3.75 20.15
N ARG A 396 -14.59 -4.34 18.95
CA ARG A 396 -14.53 -5.79 18.79
C ARG A 396 -13.21 -6.35 19.29
N VAL A 397 -12.10 -5.71 18.95
CA VAL A 397 -10.76 -6.20 19.29
C VAL A 397 -10.49 -6.08 20.78
N ILE A 398 -10.80 -4.93 21.41
CA ILE A 398 -10.67 -4.78 22.87
C ILE A 398 -11.54 -5.81 23.59
N HIS A 399 -12.80 -5.96 23.18
CA HIS A 399 -13.69 -6.95 23.78
C HIS A 399 -13.15 -8.38 23.64
N GLY A 400 -12.70 -8.75 22.43
CA GLY A 400 -12.11 -10.06 22.16
C GLY A 400 -10.85 -10.32 23.01
N ALA A 401 -9.98 -9.32 23.16
CA ALA A 401 -8.78 -9.41 23.98
C ALA A 401 -9.12 -9.57 25.48
N LEU A 402 -10.11 -8.84 25.99
CA LEU A 402 -10.58 -8.97 27.37
C LEU A 402 -11.11 -10.39 27.66
N GLU A 403 -11.96 -10.92 26.77
CA GLU A 403 -12.48 -12.29 26.88
C GLU A 403 -11.36 -13.34 26.82
N ARG A 404 -10.47 -13.24 25.83
CA ARG A 404 -9.32 -14.14 25.65
C ARG A 404 -8.44 -14.19 26.91
N LEU A 405 -8.23 -13.05 27.55
CA LEU A 405 -7.37 -12.93 28.75
C LEU A 405 -8.12 -13.12 30.07
N LYS A 406 -9.42 -13.48 30.02
CA LYS A 406 -10.31 -13.67 31.18
C LYS A 406 -10.34 -12.43 32.10
N LEU A 407 -10.32 -11.24 31.51
CA LEU A 407 -10.51 -9.96 32.21
C LEU A 407 -12.01 -9.62 32.26
N ASN A 408 -12.43 -8.80 33.23
CA ASN A 408 -13.83 -8.42 33.37
C ASN A 408 -14.26 -7.43 32.26
N SER A 409 -14.79 -7.97 31.16
CA SER A 409 -15.30 -7.23 30.00
C SER A 409 -16.58 -6.44 30.28
N LYS A 410 -17.33 -6.76 31.35
CA LYS A 410 -18.63 -6.12 31.65
C LYS A 410 -18.53 -4.60 31.79
N VAL A 411 -17.44 -4.11 32.38
CA VAL A 411 -17.19 -2.67 32.52
C VAL A 411 -17.13 -2.02 31.14
N PHE A 412 -16.33 -2.58 30.24
CA PHE A 412 -16.19 -2.06 28.87
C PHE A 412 -17.51 -2.16 28.09
N SER A 413 -18.17 -3.32 28.15
CA SER A 413 -19.42 -3.57 27.41
C SER A 413 -20.62 -2.75 27.91
N SER A 414 -20.60 -2.32 29.18
CA SER A 414 -21.66 -1.47 29.74
C SER A 414 -21.58 -0.01 29.29
N ILE A 415 -20.43 0.45 28.77
CA ILE A 415 -20.24 1.83 28.36
C ILE A 415 -20.72 1.98 26.90
N PRO A 416 -21.59 2.96 26.59
CA PRO A 416 -21.95 3.25 25.20
C PRO A 416 -20.73 3.56 24.35
N HIS A 417 -20.57 2.87 23.22
CA HIS A 417 -19.45 3.05 22.31
C HIS A 417 -19.95 3.40 20.91
N PHE A 418 -19.50 4.55 20.41
CA PHE A 418 -19.82 5.08 19.09
C PHE A 418 -18.61 5.02 18.16
N ASP A 419 -18.83 4.53 16.94
CA ASP A 419 -17.85 4.61 15.85
C ASP A 419 -18.09 5.91 15.06
N LEU A 420 -17.20 6.88 15.24
CA LEU A 420 -17.33 8.22 14.67
C LEU A 420 -17.32 8.21 13.14
N CYS A 421 -16.49 7.36 12.51
CA CYS A 421 -16.46 7.21 11.06
C CYS A 421 -17.82 6.75 10.51
N THR A 422 -18.49 5.82 11.20
CA THR A 422 -19.83 5.36 10.85
C THR A 422 -20.87 6.47 10.97
N LEU A 423 -20.81 7.27 12.04
CA LEU A 423 -21.68 8.43 12.22
C LEU A 423 -21.46 9.47 11.10
N LEU A 424 -20.21 9.81 10.81
CA LEU A 424 -19.87 10.77 9.76
C LEU A 424 -20.35 10.31 8.38
N ARG A 425 -20.21 9.03 8.02
CA ARG A 425 -20.72 8.46 6.75
C ARG A 425 -22.24 8.55 6.58
N ARG A 426 -22.97 8.60 7.70
CA ARG A 426 -24.43 8.75 7.72
C ARG A 426 -24.84 10.22 7.61
N CYS A 427 -24.12 11.09 8.31
CA CYS A 427 -24.50 12.50 8.46
C CYS A 427 -23.91 13.41 7.38
N PHE A 428 -22.80 13.05 6.73
CA PHE A 428 -22.05 13.95 5.85
C PHE A 428 -21.65 13.32 4.52
N ILE A 429 -21.42 14.19 3.55
CA ILE A 429 -20.72 13.91 2.29
C ILE A 429 -19.59 14.93 2.18
N PHE A 430 -18.34 14.45 2.09
CA PHE A 430 -17.16 15.29 1.96
C PHE A 430 -16.65 15.35 0.52
N PRO A 431 -16.12 16.50 0.05
CA PRO A 431 -15.58 16.66 -1.30
C PRO A 431 -14.42 15.72 -1.64
N ASN A 432 -13.55 15.41 -0.68
CA ASN A 432 -12.45 14.46 -0.85
C ASN A 432 -12.92 13.00 -1.03
N GLN A 433 -14.22 12.71 -0.89
CA GLN A 433 -14.86 11.40 -1.06
C GLN A 433 -14.30 10.27 -0.17
N SER A 434 -13.51 10.61 0.85
CA SER A 434 -12.81 9.67 1.70
C SER A 434 -13.19 9.85 3.16
N PHE A 435 -13.37 8.73 3.85
CA PHE A 435 -13.57 8.67 5.30
C PHE A 435 -12.42 7.93 6.01
N ALA A 436 -11.30 7.67 5.34
CA ALA A 436 -10.07 7.31 6.04
C ALA A 436 -9.67 8.47 6.96
N LEU A 437 -9.25 8.18 8.19
CA LEU A 437 -9.01 9.20 9.22
C LEU A 437 -8.04 10.28 8.73
N LYS A 438 -6.90 9.85 8.17
CA LYS A 438 -5.90 10.76 7.59
C LYS A 438 -6.46 11.65 6.50
N ASN A 439 -7.02 11.06 5.45
CA ASN A 439 -7.57 11.81 4.31
C ASN A 439 -8.65 12.81 4.73
N LEU A 440 -9.46 12.46 5.73
CA LEU A 440 -10.50 13.35 6.25
C LEU A 440 -9.92 14.45 7.14
N GLY A 441 -8.97 14.10 8.02
CA GLY A 441 -8.24 15.05 8.85
C GLY A 441 -7.45 16.05 7.99
N ASP A 442 -6.74 15.59 6.95
CA ASP A 442 -6.02 16.44 6.00
C ASP A 442 -6.95 17.42 5.29
N TYR A 443 -8.12 16.95 4.84
CA TYR A 443 -9.15 17.81 4.23
C TYR A 443 -9.67 18.87 5.22
N LEU A 444 -9.73 18.53 6.51
CA LEU A 444 -10.11 19.42 7.59
C LEU A 444 -8.91 20.16 8.22
N GLU A 445 -7.73 20.09 7.58
CA GLU A 445 -6.50 20.79 7.97
C GLU A 445 -5.91 20.36 9.32
N TYR A 446 -6.12 19.10 9.73
CA TYR A 446 -5.45 18.51 10.89
C TYR A 446 -3.95 18.25 10.59
N PRO A 447 -3.01 18.72 11.43
CA PRO A 447 -1.57 18.61 11.15
C PRO A 447 -0.98 17.28 11.64
N PHE A 448 -1.23 16.18 10.92
CA PHE A 448 -0.60 14.89 11.22
C PHE A 448 0.92 14.97 11.12
N LYS A 449 1.63 14.48 12.15
CA LYS A 449 3.11 14.51 12.18
C LYS A 449 3.78 13.45 11.33
N HIS A 450 3.12 12.30 11.18
CA HIS A 450 3.67 11.11 10.51
C HIS A 450 2.66 10.54 9.52
N SER A 451 2.37 11.31 8.47
CA SER A 451 1.46 10.91 7.39
C SER A 451 2.01 9.73 6.59
N ASP A 452 3.32 9.48 6.64
CA ASP A 452 4.06 8.37 6.02
C ASP A 452 3.77 6.98 6.61
N LEU A 453 3.30 6.90 7.86
CA LEU A 453 2.99 5.62 8.52
C LEU A 453 1.58 5.12 8.20
N SER A 454 1.28 3.86 8.47
CA SER A 454 -0.08 3.32 8.46
C SER A 454 -0.26 2.35 9.63
N GLY A 455 -1.50 2.08 10.05
CA GLY A 455 -1.75 1.10 11.13
C GLY A 455 -1.14 -0.28 10.84
N PHE A 456 -1.13 -0.71 9.57
CA PHE A 456 -0.45 -1.93 9.17
C PHE A 456 1.07 -1.85 9.43
N TRP A 457 1.72 -0.77 9.01
CA TRP A 457 3.15 -0.56 9.25
C TRP A 457 3.48 -0.45 10.73
N VAL A 458 2.62 0.15 11.54
CA VAL A 458 2.77 0.24 12.99
C VAL A 458 2.71 -1.15 13.64
N ALA A 459 1.81 -2.02 13.18
CA ALA A 459 1.76 -3.42 13.61
C ALA A 459 3.03 -4.21 13.22
N VAL A 460 3.53 -4.03 11.99
CA VAL A 460 4.79 -4.64 11.54
C VAL A 460 5.97 -4.12 12.37
N GLU A 461 6.05 -2.82 12.59
CA GLU A 461 7.09 -2.18 13.41
C GLU A 461 7.19 -2.77 14.81
N TYR A 462 6.04 -2.97 15.46
CA TYR A 462 5.97 -3.60 16.77
C TYR A 462 6.34 -5.08 16.73
N GLN A 463 5.89 -5.82 15.72
CA GLN A 463 6.28 -7.22 15.55
C GLN A 463 7.80 -7.37 15.39
N MET A 464 8.42 -6.53 14.56
CA MET A 464 9.87 -6.53 14.36
C MET A 464 10.62 -6.11 15.63
N HIS A 465 10.10 -5.14 16.39
CA HIS A 465 10.65 -4.76 17.69
C HIS A 465 10.80 -5.98 18.62
N LEU A 466 9.80 -6.86 18.62
CA LEU A 466 9.78 -8.04 19.47
C LEU A 466 10.62 -9.20 18.91
N THR A 467 10.51 -9.50 17.63
CA THR A 467 11.16 -10.69 17.03
C THR A 467 12.64 -10.47 16.73
N GLU A 468 13.03 -9.24 16.42
CA GLU A 468 14.40 -8.90 16.02
C GLU A 468 15.17 -8.17 17.13
N ASN A 469 14.53 -7.93 18.27
CA ASN A 469 15.08 -7.15 19.39
C ASN A 469 15.60 -5.77 18.96
N ARG A 470 15.01 -5.19 17.92
CA ARG A 470 15.32 -3.84 17.43
C ARG A 470 14.53 -2.82 18.23
N LYS A 471 14.99 -1.57 18.34
CA LYS A 471 14.18 -0.52 19.00
C LYS A 471 12.92 -0.22 18.18
N LEU A 472 11.78 -0.04 18.85
CA LEU A 472 10.55 0.44 18.20
C LEU A 472 10.81 1.81 17.56
N ASN A 473 10.33 2.00 16.34
CA ASN A 473 10.48 3.27 15.64
C ASN A 473 9.87 4.42 16.46
N PRO A 474 10.63 5.48 16.78
CA PRO A 474 10.17 6.57 17.65
C PRO A 474 8.97 7.35 17.09
N LYS A 475 8.67 7.22 15.79
CA LYS A 475 7.49 7.83 15.16
C LYS A 475 6.16 7.16 15.55
N VAL A 476 6.20 5.91 16.03
CA VAL A 476 4.99 5.09 16.29
C VAL A 476 4.10 5.70 17.38
N LEU A 477 4.66 6.10 18.52
CA LEU A 477 3.86 6.66 19.62
C LEU A 477 3.28 8.05 19.30
N PRO A 478 4.02 8.99 18.66
CA PRO A 478 3.43 10.23 18.17
C PRO A 478 2.35 10.01 17.10
N TYR A 479 2.54 9.05 16.20
CA TYR A 479 1.55 8.68 15.18
C TYR A 479 0.22 8.28 15.81
N HIS A 480 0.24 7.31 16.72
CA HIS A 480 -0.94 6.83 17.43
C HIS A 480 -1.64 7.93 18.26
N LYS A 481 -0.85 8.81 18.88
CA LYS A 481 -1.38 9.97 19.61
C LYS A 481 -2.14 10.94 18.70
N ASP A 482 -1.67 11.15 17.47
CA ASP A 482 -2.35 11.98 16.48
C ASP A 482 -3.66 11.33 16.03
N ASP A 483 -3.69 10.00 15.83
CA ASP A 483 -4.91 9.27 15.48
C ASP A 483 -6.01 9.48 16.54
N VAL A 484 -5.69 9.43 17.85
CA VAL A 484 -6.67 9.76 18.92
C VAL A 484 -7.08 11.24 18.89
N LYS A 485 -6.12 12.15 18.72
CA LYS A 485 -6.36 13.60 18.79
C LYS A 485 -7.14 14.16 17.60
N ALA A 486 -7.08 13.49 16.46
CA ALA A 486 -7.81 13.86 15.26
C ALA A 486 -9.34 13.78 15.46
N LEU A 487 -9.84 12.82 16.26
CA LEU A 487 -11.27 12.61 16.47
C LEU A 487 -11.99 13.85 17.06
N PRO A 488 -11.59 14.39 18.23
CA PRO A 488 -12.22 15.58 18.78
C PRO A 488 -11.96 16.82 17.91
N TYR A 489 -10.82 16.88 17.20
CA TYR A 489 -10.54 17.97 16.28
C TYR A 489 -11.54 18.01 15.12
N ILE A 490 -11.83 16.86 14.49
CA ILE A 490 -12.81 16.75 13.40
C ILE A 490 -14.17 17.27 13.84
N LEU A 491 -14.63 16.88 15.04
CA LEU A 491 -15.91 17.35 15.59
C LEU A 491 -15.91 18.87 15.81
N SER A 492 -14.88 19.40 16.48
CA SER A 492 -14.76 20.85 16.73
C SER A 492 -14.67 21.65 15.43
N LYS A 493 -13.96 21.14 14.43
CA LYS A 493 -13.80 21.80 13.13
C LYS A 493 -15.13 21.87 12.39
N LEU A 494 -15.87 20.77 12.32
CA LEU A 494 -17.20 20.73 11.72
C LEU A 494 -18.18 21.67 12.44
N GLU A 495 -18.16 21.72 13.77
CA GLU A 495 -18.98 22.65 14.55
C GLU A 495 -18.62 24.11 14.24
N SER A 496 -17.31 24.44 14.18
CA SER A 496 -16.83 25.79 13.87
C SER A 496 -17.15 26.23 12.44
N ASP A 497 -17.22 25.28 11.51
CA ASP A 497 -17.61 25.53 10.11
C ASP A 497 -19.14 25.63 9.94
N GLY A 498 -19.91 25.57 11.03
CA GLY A 498 -21.36 25.79 11.05
C GLY A 498 -22.23 24.55 10.86
N TYR A 499 -21.66 23.34 10.90
CA TYR A 499 -22.43 22.10 10.80
C TYR A 499 -23.08 21.73 12.13
N THR A 500 -24.31 21.20 12.08
CA THR A 500 -25.07 20.88 13.30
C THR A 500 -24.54 19.61 13.96
N ILE A 501 -23.92 19.75 15.13
CA ILE A 501 -23.54 18.66 16.02
C ILE A 501 -24.36 18.78 17.31
N LYS A 502 -25.21 17.79 17.56
CA LYS A 502 -26.01 17.69 18.78
C LYS A 502 -25.24 16.89 19.82
N LYS A 503 -24.74 17.61 20.81
CA LYS A 503 -24.10 17.07 22.01
C LYS A 503 -25.15 16.54 22.97
#